data_AF-A0A4Q3KBJ4-F1
#
_entry.id   AF-A0A4Q3KBJ4-F1
#
_cell.length_a   1.000
_cell.length_b   1.000
_cell.length_c   1.000
_cell.angle_alpha   90.00
_cell.angle_beta   90.00
_cell.angle_gamma   90.00
#
_symmetry.space_group_name_H-M   'P 1'
#
loop_
_entity.id
_entity.type
_entity.pdbx_description
1 polymer ?
#
loop_
_entity_poly.entity_id
_entity_poly.type
_entity_poly.pdbx_seq_one_letter_code
_entity_poly.pdbx_strand_id
1 'polypeptide(L)'
;MLSFLQMPRVSFDVKFPPLWHGAMFWVFASLVVHVCQRLVEHTAASVDRSSRKISASQAALSIGCMVWALDVAGFFMYEGLPRQELELVPALAALITMAFASRLTIPTLSTSTRKHRIILAGCWLAGGMIAAHAMLAARYVADFSRVNWVAALLAATLAACIACYTAIRHRAAKMHGLATPNSSQNWTDWVYCGGAILVLHWLLINAFPLRGPLSANTAPEPDGMVLLGMVLVFAVAVAVEQLFNVRFDRGRQHLFRQGLTMLRASNTSLTPAKDAQLALIADHLDELLRPGLLALHFQPIANLRTRTLHLEGLLRLSHARLGHINPELFFLVCELQGRTAEVDRMILCNALDHAQQWHMQGQPSAISVNVAPGTLLAGDFAAWLSAELARRGLPEHALRLEMTEHAIIASGPGMSHAMGHLDSAGIHVVMDDFGAGYSSLGVLADLPISGIKCDRLFLRRVPQDLRRQALLRHVAAMSRELGLHVIVEGVETAEELRIVVQSGIDSIQGYLFARPIPACDIPHWLNHVAPGRLEAMTQLLHPKPSLGQPPEEPLMPPSLSIGSGAWAG
;
A
#
# COMPACT_ATOMS: atom_id res chain seq x y z
N MET A 1 -37.80 56.63 17.42
CA MET A 1 -37.58 55.19 17.18
C MET A 1 -36.66 54.98 15.98
N LEU A 2 -35.35 55.18 16.14
CA LEU A 2 -34.29 54.72 15.21
C LEU A 2 -32.91 55.00 15.85
N SER A 3 -32.67 54.40 17.02
CA SER A 3 -31.40 54.51 17.75
C SER A 3 -31.01 53.17 18.36
N PHE A 4 -31.03 52.10 17.55
CA PHE A 4 -30.66 50.75 18.01
C PHE A 4 -29.79 49.94 17.03
N LEU A 5 -29.18 50.60 16.04
CA LEU A 5 -28.21 49.98 15.12
C LEU A 5 -26.96 50.87 14.97
N GLN A 6 -26.33 51.23 16.09
CA GLN A 6 -24.89 51.50 16.06
C GLN A 6 -24.19 50.14 16.15
N MET A 7 -23.94 49.51 15.00
CA MET A 7 -22.90 48.49 14.92
C MET A 7 -21.62 49.13 15.47
N PRO A 8 -20.92 48.51 16.43
CA PRO A 8 -19.67 49.05 16.93
C PRO A 8 -18.73 49.27 15.74
N ARG A 9 -18.24 50.50 15.56
CA ARG A 9 -17.18 50.77 14.59
C ARG A 9 -16.01 49.88 14.96
N VAL A 10 -15.72 48.88 14.13
CA VAL A 10 -14.56 48.01 14.29
C VAL A 10 -13.32 48.88 14.10
N SER A 11 -12.71 49.33 15.18
CA SER A 11 -11.40 49.98 15.15
C SER A 11 -10.32 48.91 15.30
N PHE A 12 -9.44 48.84 14.31
CA PHE A 12 -8.20 48.07 14.39
C PHE A 12 -7.11 49.04 14.84
N ASP A 13 -6.75 48.97 16.12
CA ASP A 13 -5.86 49.94 16.76
C ASP A 13 -4.40 49.74 16.30
N VAL A 14 -4.02 48.53 15.89
CA VAL A 14 -2.68 48.21 15.39
C VAL A 14 -2.66 48.20 13.87
N LYS A 15 -1.84 49.09 13.30
CA LYS A 15 -1.62 49.16 11.85
C LYS A 15 -1.01 47.86 11.31
N PHE A 16 -1.26 47.59 10.04
CA PHE A 16 -0.62 46.48 9.33
C PHE A 16 0.91 46.65 9.36
N PRO A 17 1.68 45.55 9.47
CA PRO A 17 3.14 45.63 9.59
C PRO A 17 3.79 46.29 8.36
N PRO A 18 4.99 46.90 8.53
CA PRO A 18 5.75 47.48 7.42
C PRO A 18 6.00 46.43 6.32
N LEU A 19 6.02 46.88 5.06
CA LEU A 19 6.12 45.99 3.89
C LEU A 19 7.28 44.99 3.97
N TRP A 20 8.46 45.43 4.42
CA TRP A 20 9.64 44.56 4.54
C TRP A 20 9.46 43.47 5.61
N HIS A 21 9.04 43.85 6.82
CA HIS A 21 8.77 42.91 7.92
C HIS A 21 7.64 41.93 7.56
N GLY A 22 6.57 42.44 6.93
CA GLY A 22 5.47 41.63 6.41
C GLY A 22 5.91 40.62 5.35
N ALA A 23 6.77 41.04 4.41
CA ALA A 23 7.31 40.17 3.36
C ALA A 23 8.21 39.06 3.92
N MET A 24 9.11 39.38 4.86
CA MET A 24 9.96 38.37 5.51
C MET A 24 9.14 37.34 6.28
N PHE A 25 8.15 37.78 7.06
CA PHE A 25 7.25 36.88 7.76
C PHE A 25 6.43 36.01 6.80
N TRP A 26 5.97 36.58 5.69
CA TRP A 26 5.23 35.83 4.67
C TRP A 26 6.08 34.70 4.07
N VAL A 27 7.34 34.97 3.73
CA VAL A 27 8.27 33.93 3.24
C VAL A 27 8.45 32.83 4.29
N PHE A 28 8.68 33.22 5.54
CA PHE A 28 8.85 32.27 6.64
C PHE A 28 7.59 31.44 6.89
N ALA A 29 6.40 32.06 6.94
CA ALA A 29 5.12 31.39 7.07
C ALA A 29 4.86 30.40 5.91
N SER A 30 5.22 30.78 4.68
CA SER A 30 5.11 29.90 3.51
C SER A 30 6.01 28.66 3.63
N LEU A 31 7.24 28.83 4.16
CA LEU A 31 8.15 27.73 4.45
C LEU A 31 7.59 26.81 5.55
N VAL A 32 7.05 27.38 6.63
CA VAL A 32 6.43 26.59 7.71
C VAL A 32 5.25 25.78 7.17
N VAL A 33 4.39 26.36 6.33
CA VAL A 33 3.29 25.63 5.67
C VAL A 33 3.83 24.48 4.81
N HIS A 34 4.88 24.71 4.03
CA HIS A 34 5.52 23.67 3.23
C HIS A 34 6.01 22.50 4.10
N VAL A 35 6.73 22.80 5.19
CA VAL A 35 7.27 21.78 6.10
C VAL A 35 6.15 21.03 6.82
N CYS A 36 5.14 21.73 7.33
CA CYS A 36 3.98 21.11 7.98
C CYS A 36 3.25 20.16 7.01
N GLN A 37 3.06 20.58 5.77
CA GLN A 37 2.45 19.73 4.75
C GLN A 37 3.31 18.49 4.44
N ARG A 38 4.64 18.64 4.35
CA ARG A 38 5.56 17.50 4.16
C ARG A 38 5.51 16.50 5.30
N LEU A 39 5.40 16.97 6.54
CA LEU A 39 5.25 16.12 7.72
C LEU A 39 3.92 15.34 7.65
N VAL A 40 2.82 16.02 7.32
CA VAL A 40 1.52 15.37 7.14
C VAL A 40 1.55 14.33 6.01
N GLU A 41 2.14 14.66 4.86
CA GLU A 41 2.30 13.74 3.73
C GLU A 41 3.06 12.46 4.11
N HIS A 42 4.14 12.59 4.88
CA HIS A 42 4.89 11.44 5.34
C HIS A 42 4.04 10.50 6.21
N THR A 43 3.30 11.09 7.16
CA THR A 43 2.45 10.29 8.06
C THR A 43 1.36 9.56 7.27
N ALA A 44 0.78 10.21 6.25
CA ALA A 44 -0.28 9.64 5.43
C ALA A 44 0.19 8.53 4.46
N ALA A 45 1.49 8.43 4.18
CA ALA A 45 2.08 7.42 3.30
C ALA A 45 2.48 6.12 4.04
N SER A 46 2.40 6.09 5.37
CA SER A 46 2.66 4.88 6.15
C SER A 46 1.51 3.88 5.98
N VAL A 47 1.85 2.65 5.58
CA VAL A 47 0.89 1.55 5.34
C VAL A 47 0.44 0.89 6.64
N ASP A 48 1.37 0.74 7.60
CA ASP A 48 1.09 0.19 8.92
C ASP A 48 0.35 1.21 9.79
N ARG A 49 -0.75 0.78 10.39
CA ARG A 49 -1.62 1.62 11.23
C ARG A 49 -0.93 2.06 12.52
N SER A 50 -0.06 1.23 13.10
CA SER A 50 0.63 1.55 14.35
C SER A 50 1.71 2.61 14.14
N SER A 51 2.55 2.41 13.12
CA SER A 51 3.57 3.35 12.66
C SER A 51 2.95 4.67 12.22
N ARG A 52 1.82 4.62 11.50
CA ARG A 52 1.05 5.81 11.11
C ARG A 52 0.61 6.63 12.32
N LYS A 53 0.10 6.01 13.38
CA LYS A 53 -0.32 6.71 14.60
C LYS A 53 0.86 7.35 15.33
N ILE A 54 1.98 6.62 15.47
CA ILE A 54 3.19 7.12 16.13
C ILE A 54 3.76 8.30 15.36
N SER A 55 3.94 8.15 14.04
CA SER A 55 4.45 9.21 13.17
C SER A 55 3.51 10.41 13.15
N ALA A 56 2.18 10.20 13.10
CA ALA A 56 1.21 11.29 13.18
C ALA A 56 1.26 12.04 14.51
N SER A 57 1.47 11.34 15.64
CA SER A 57 1.63 11.99 16.94
C SER A 57 2.93 12.81 17.02
N GLN A 58 4.03 12.31 16.46
CA GLN A 58 5.30 13.03 16.42
C GLN A 58 5.21 14.26 15.50
N ALA A 59 4.67 14.10 14.29
CA ALA A 59 4.44 15.19 13.35
C ALA A 59 3.53 16.27 13.95
N ALA A 60 2.47 15.87 14.66
CA ALA A 60 1.55 16.81 15.30
C ALA A 60 2.23 17.66 16.38
N LEU A 61 3.13 17.06 17.19
CA LEU A 61 3.94 17.80 18.16
C LEU A 61 4.81 18.84 17.47
N SER A 62 5.54 18.43 16.41
CA SER A 62 6.44 19.31 15.68
C SER A 62 5.70 20.46 14.97
N ILE A 63 4.54 20.17 14.37
CA ILE A 63 3.67 21.20 13.79
C ILE A 63 3.25 22.20 14.87
N GLY A 64 2.87 21.73 16.06
CA GLY A 64 2.55 22.61 17.18
C GLY A 64 3.70 23.53 17.58
N CYS A 65 4.92 23.00 17.66
CA CYS A 65 6.12 23.80 17.94
C CYS A 65 6.40 24.84 16.84
N MET A 66 6.23 24.48 15.56
CA MET A 66 6.45 25.40 14.44
C MET A 66 5.40 26.53 14.40
N VAL A 67 4.13 26.22 14.64
CA VAL A 67 3.06 27.22 14.71
C VAL A 67 3.28 28.16 15.90
N TRP A 68 3.69 27.63 17.05
CA TRP A 68 4.08 28.46 18.20
C TRP A 68 5.27 29.37 17.87
N ALA A 69 6.33 28.85 17.25
CA ALA A 69 7.48 29.66 16.87
C ALA A 69 7.12 30.75 15.85
N LEU A 70 6.18 30.46 14.94
CA LEU A 70 5.65 31.42 13.98
C LEU A 70 4.87 32.54 14.69
N ASP A 71 4.07 32.20 15.70
CA ASP A 71 3.33 33.17 16.51
C ASP A 71 4.27 34.09 17.29
N VAL A 72 5.31 33.53 17.92
CA VAL A 72 6.36 34.31 18.60
C VAL A 72 7.09 35.24 17.65
N ALA A 73 7.49 34.74 16.46
CA ALA A 73 8.17 35.56 15.45
C ALA A 73 7.27 36.72 14.96
N GLY A 74 5.95 36.52 14.93
CA GLY A 74 4.99 37.52 14.49
C GLY A 74 4.98 38.79 15.34
N PHE A 75 5.22 38.68 16.66
CA PHE A 75 5.29 39.86 17.55
C PHE A 75 6.39 40.85 17.15
N PHE A 76 7.49 40.36 16.57
CA PHE A 76 8.62 41.18 16.15
C PHE A 76 8.39 41.99 14.87
N MET A 77 7.27 41.76 14.17
CA MET A 77 6.96 42.47 12.93
C MET A 77 6.42 43.89 13.14
N TYR A 78 5.92 44.20 14.34
CA TYR A 78 5.20 45.45 14.60
C TYR A 78 6.11 46.47 15.30
N GLU A 79 6.28 47.62 14.64
CA GLU A 79 6.96 48.76 15.21
C GLU A 79 6.05 49.40 16.28
N GLY A 80 6.46 49.36 17.55
CA GLY A 80 5.74 50.01 18.66
C GLY A 80 5.18 49.09 19.73
N LEU A 81 5.20 47.77 19.54
CA LEU A 81 5.05 46.84 20.68
C LEU A 81 6.34 46.91 21.50
N PRO A 82 6.27 47.14 22.83
CA PRO A 82 7.47 47.13 23.66
C PRO A 82 8.16 45.77 23.50
N ARG A 83 9.42 45.77 23.06
CA ARG A 83 10.28 44.58 23.00
C ARG A 83 10.68 44.10 24.40
N GLN A 84 9.78 44.24 25.37
CA GLN A 84 9.94 43.69 26.71
C GLN A 84 10.00 42.17 26.61
N GLU A 85 10.86 41.58 27.42
CA GLU A 85 11.12 40.15 27.50
C GLU A 85 9.83 39.33 27.47
N LEU A 86 9.67 38.49 26.44
CA LEU A 86 8.72 37.38 26.47
C LEU A 86 9.03 36.55 27.71
N GLU A 87 8.15 36.59 28.70
CA GLU A 87 8.33 35.79 29.90
C GLU A 87 8.33 34.30 29.56
N LEU A 88 9.27 33.58 30.16
CA LEU A 88 9.45 32.15 29.94
C LEU A 88 8.18 31.35 30.25
N VAL A 89 7.46 31.70 31.33
CA VAL A 89 6.29 30.94 31.79
C VAL A 89 5.11 31.03 30.81
N PRO A 90 4.62 32.22 30.39
CA PRO A 90 3.60 32.33 29.35
C PRO A 90 4.02 31.74 28.00
N ALA A 91 5.30 31.91 27.61
CA ALA A 91 5.81 31.36 26.35
C ALA A 91 5.78 29.83 26.35
N LEU A 92 6.18 29.19 27.45
CA LEU A 92 6.10 27.73 27.61
C LEU A 92 4.66 27.24 27.72
N ALA A 93 3.78 27.97 28.41
CA ALA A 93 2.36 27.63 28.50
C ALA A 93 1.68 27.68 27.11
N ALA A 94 2.01 28.69 26.29
CA ALA A 94 1.55 28.80 24.91
C ALA A 94 2.05 27.63 24.05
N LEU A 95 3.34 27.26 24.18
CA LEU A 95 3.92 26.11 23.49
C LEU A 95 3.19 24.81 23.84
N ILE A 96 2.99 24.53 25.13
CA ILE A 96 2.30 23.32 25.61
C ILE A 96 0.85 23.28 25.08
N THR A 97 0.15 24.43 25.13
CA THR A 97 -1.22 24.55 24.63
C THR A 97 -1.29 24.27 23.13
N MET A 98 -0.39 24.87 22.35
CA MET A 98 -0.35 24.67 20.89
C MET A 98 0.05 23.23 20.51
N ALA A 99 1.02 22.65 21.22
CA ALA A 99 1.43 21.25 21.05
C ALA A 99 0.28 20.29 21.35
N PHE A 100 -0.46 20.52 22.43
CA PHE A 100 -1.61 19.70 22.82
C PHE A 100 -2.76 19.81 21.80
N ALA A 101 -3.13 21.03 21.40
CA ALA A 101 -4.15 21.26 20.39
C ALA A 101 -3.80 20.59 19.06
N SER A 102 -2.55 20.69 18.63
CA SER A 102 -2.05 20.04 17.41
C SER A 102 -2.13 18.52 17.53
N ARG A 103 -1.73 17.95 18.67
CA ARG A 103 -1.76 16.50 18.91
C ARG A 103 -3.17 15.91 18.82
N LEU A 104 -4.19 16.66 19.24
CA LEU A 104 -5.60 16.22 19.17
C LEU A 104 -6.21 16.35 17.77
N THR A 105 -5.76 17.33 16.99
CA THR A 105 -6.46 17.74 15.75
C THR A 105 -5.78 17.28 14.49
N ILE A 106 -4.44 17.35 14.41
CA ILE A 106 -3.66 17.01 13.21
C ILE A 106 -3.90 15.57 12.74
N PRO A 107 -3.95 14.53 13.59
CA PRO A 107 -4.25 13.17 13.12
C PRO A 107 -5.61 13.06 12.43
N THR A 108 -6.62 13.83 12.89
CA THR A 108 -7.94 13.86 12.25
C THR A 108 -7.90 14.65 10.94
N LEU A 109 -7.19 15.78 10.90
CA LEU A 109 -7.01 16.60 9.70
C LEU A 109 -6.23 15.86 8.60
N SER A 110 -5.29 14.98 8.98
CA SER A 110 -4.48 14.22 8.01
C SER A 110 -5.15 12.94 7.51
N THR A 111 -5.90 12.22 8.36
CA THR A 111 -6.40 10.87 8.02
C THR A 111 -7.90 10.80 7.78
N SER A 112 -8.71 11.74 8.26
CA SER A 112 -10.16 11.60 8.20
C SER A 112 -10.72 11.82 6.81
N THR A 113 -11.62 10.94 6.38
CA THR A 113 -12.32 11.06 5.09
C THR A 113 -13.63 11.85 5.17
N ARG A 114 -14.11 12.16 6.39
CA ARG A 114 -15.41 12.78 6.62
C ARG A 114 -15.27 14.29 6.78
N LYS A 115 -15.93 15.07 5.91
CA LYS A 115 -15.87 16.54 5.90
C LYS A 115 -16.17 17.17 7.27
N HIS A 116 -17.19 16.68 7.98
CA HIS A 116 -17.54 17.22 9.31
C HIS A 116 -16.43 17.02 10.36
N ARG A 117 -15.71 15.89 10.33
CA ARG A 117 -14.60 15.65 11.27
C ARG A 117 -13.42 16.56 11.00
N ILE A 118 -13.15 16.85 9.73
CA ILE A 118 -12.11 17.81 9.31
C ILE A 118 -12.46 19.21 9.82
N ILE A 119 -13.70 19.67 9.58
CA ILE A 119 -14.16 20.99 10.03
C ILE A 119 -14.05 21.11 11.55
N LEU A 120 -14.57 20.11 12.29
CA LEU A 120 -14.51 20.10 13.75
C LEU A 120 -13.06 20.14 14.28
N ALA A 121 -12.16 19.35 13.69
CA ALA A 121 -10.75 19.37 14.05
C ALA A 121 -10.07 20.70 13.72
N GLY A 122 -10.43 21.33 12.60
CA GLY A 122 -9.95 22.67 12.22
C GLY A 122 -10.39 23.75 13.22
N CYS A 123 -11.64 23.71 13.67
CA CYS A 123 -12.15 24.62 14.71
C CYS A 123 -11.42 24.43 16.05
N TRP A 124 -11.17 23.19 16.47
CA TRP A 124 -10.41 22.89 17.69
C TRP A 124 -8.96 23.40 17.61
N LEU A 125 -8.32 23.26 16.45
CA LEU A 125 -6.96 23.76 16.22
C LEU A 125 -6.93 25.29 16.31
N ALA A 126 -7.90 25.96 15.69
CA ALA A 126 -8.04 27.41 15.77
C ALA A 126 -8.27 27.90 17.21
N GLY A 127 -9.10 27.21 17.98
CA GLY A 127 -9.32 27.52 19.40
C GLY A 127 -8.06 27.38 20.25
N GLY A 128 -7.29 26.30 20.03
CA GLY A 128 -6.00 26.11 20.71
C GLY A 128 -4.96 27.18 20.35
N MET A 129 -4.92 27.59 19.08
CA MET A 129 -4.05 28.68 18.62
C MET A 129 -4.42 30.03 19.25
N ILE A 130 -5.72 30.37 19.34
CA ILE A 130 -6.17 31.60 20.01
C ILE A 130 -5.82 31.57 21.50
N ALA A 131 -6.02 30.44 22.17
CA ALA A 131 -5.66 30.28 23.58
C ALA A 131 -4.15 30.44 23.80
N ALA A 132 -3.32 29.82 22.94
CA ALA A 132 -1.88 29.97 22.98
C ALA A 132 -1.44 31.43 22.74
N HIS A 133 -2.02 32.11 21.75
CA HIS A 133 -1.74 33.52 21.48
C HIS A 133 -2.17 34.42 22.65
N ALA A 134 -3.32 34.14 23.28
CA ALA A 134 -3.78 34.90 24.45
C ALA A 134 -2.82 34.79 25.63
N MET A 135 -2.23 33.61 25.85
CA MET A 135 -1.17 33.40 26.85
C MET A 135 0.08 34.21 26.50
N LEU A 136 0.50 34.20 25.23
CA LEU A 136 1.64 34.97 24.76
C LEU A 136 1.42 36.49 24.91
N ALA A 137 0.22 36.94 24.60
CA ALA A 137 -0.20 38.32 24.65
C ALA A 137 -0.50 38.81 26.08
N ALA A 138 -0.60 37.93 27.08
CA ALA A 138 -1.23 38.23 28.38
C ALA A 138 -0.64 39.45 29.12
N ARG A 139 0.67 39.69 29.01
CA ARG A 139 1.33 40.88 29.58
C ARG A 139 1.12 42.16 28.76
N TYR A 140 0.91 42.01 27.46
CA TYR A 140 0.65 43.12 26.56
C TYR A 140 -0.80 43.57 26.62
N VAL A 141 -1.73 42.71 27.04
CA VAL A 141 -3.16 43.06 27.16
C VAL A 141 -3.39 44.07 28.29
N ALA A 142 -4.06 45.17 27.98
CA ALA A 142 -4.45 46.18 28.96
C ALA A 142 -5.60 45.67 29.85
N ASP A 143 -6.63 45.08 29.22
CA ASP A 143 -7.80 44.54 29.89
C ASP A 143 -8.47 43.45 29.01
N PHE A 144 -8.58 42.21 29.53
CA PHE A 144 -9.24 41.11 28.82
C PHE A 144 -10.76 41.31 28.68
N SER A 145 -11.37 42.25 29.40
CA SER A 145 -12.79 42.60 29.23
C SER A 145 -13.05 43.39 27.94
N ARG A 146 -12.00 43.94 27.31
CA ARG A 146 -12.05 44.76 26.08
C ARG A 146 -11.57 44.03 24.83
N VAL A 147 -11.59 42.70 24.83
CA VAL A 147 -11.24 41.87 23.67
C VAL A 147 -12.11 42.26 22.46
N ASN A 148 -11.47 42.48 21.32
CA ASN A 148 -12.17 42.70 20.06
C ASN A 148 -12.63 41.34 19.52
N TRP A 149 -13.83 40.93 19.93
CA TRP A 149 -14.43 39.66 19.54
C TRP A 149 -14.64 39.51 18.03
N VAL A 150 -14.77 40.62 17.29
CA VAL A 150 -14.86 40.57 15.82
C VAL A 150 -13.52 40.13 15.23
N ALA A 151 -12.42 40.74 15.66
CA ALA A 151 -11.07 40.35 15.22
C ALA A 151 -10.73 38.92 15.66
N ALA A 152 -11.10 38.53 16.89
CA ALA A 152 -10.90 37.17 17.39
C ALA A 152 -11.69 36.12 16.57
N LEU A 153 -12.96 36.40 16.22
CA LEU A 153 -13.78 35.50 15.41
C LEU A 153 -13.28 35.40 13.97
N LEU A 154 -12.84 36.52 13.39
CA LEU A 154 -12.22 36.52 12.05
C LEU A 154 -10.91 35.72 12.06
N ALA A 155 -10.07 35.88 13.08
CA ALA A 155 -8.85 35.09 13.26
C ALA A 155 -9.17 33.59 13.40
N ALA A 156 -10.12 33.22 14.27
CA ALA A 156 -10.57 31.84 14.46
C ALA A 156 -11.03 31.21 13.13
N THR A 157 -11.87 31.96 12.39
CA THR A 157 -12.44 31.51 11.12
C THR A 157 -11.36 31.32 10.08
N LEU A 158 -10.45 32.29 9.94
CA LEU A 158 -9.35 32.23 8.98
C LEU A 158 -8.40 31.07 9.29
N ALA A 159 -8.05 30.86 10.56
CA ALA A 159 -7.23 29.72 10.98
C ALA A 159 -7.89 28.37 10.67
N ALA A 160 -9.18 28.22 10.99
CA ALA A 160 -9.95 27.03 10.67
C ALA A 160 -10.04 26.80 9.15
N CYS A 161 -10.22 27.86 8.36
CA CYS A 161 -10.23 27.81 6.90
C CYS A 161 -8.88 27.35 6.34
N ILE A 162 -7.75 27.89 6.81
CA ILE A 162 -6.41 27.48 6.38
C ILE A 162 -6.18 26.00 6.71
N ALA A 163 -6.51 25.56 7.93
CA ALA A 163 -6.36 24.17 8.36
C ALA A 163 -7.22 23.21 7.53
N CYS A 164 -8.50 23.55 7.30
CA CYS A 164 -9.40 22.73 6.48
C CYS A 164 -8.97 22.71 5.01
N TYR A 165 -8.58 23.86 4.45
CA TYR A 165 -8.16 23.99 3.06
C TYR A 165 -6.93 23.15 2.76
N THR A 166 -5.88 23.27 3.59
CA THR A 166 -4.66 22.48 3.46
C THR A 166 -4.93 20.98 3.60
N ALA A 167 -5.77 20.57 4.56
CA ALA A 167 -6.18 19.17 4.73
C ALA A 167 -6.95 18.61 3.50
N ILE A 168 -7.94 19.36 2.99
CA ILE A 168 -8.74 18.96 1.83
C ILE A 168 -7.86 18.86 0.58
N ARG A 169 -6.99 19.84 0.37
CA ARG A 169 -6.12 19.89 -0.80
C ARG A 169 -5.06 18.79 -0.78
N HIS A 170 -4.45 18.53 0.37
CA HIS A 170 -3.56 17.40 0.57
C HIS A 170 -4.23 16.08 0.16
N ARG A 171 -5.49 15.88 0.55
CA ARG A 171 -6.26 14.68 0.19
C ARG A 171 -6.61 14.60 -1.29
N ALA A 172 -6.99 15.72 -1.91
CA ALA A 172 -7.24 15.75 -3.35
C ALA A 172 -5.99 15.35 -4.15
N ALA A 173 -4.82 15.83 -3.75
CA ALA A 173 -3.53 15.43 -4.33
C ALA A 173 -3.24 13.93 -4.13
N LYS A 174 -3.50 13.39 -2.93
CA LYS A 174 -3.33 11.95 -2.63
C LYS A 174 -4.20 11.08 -3.56
N MET A 175 -5.45 11.47 -3.80
CA MET A 175 -6.37 10.74 -4.69
C MET A 175 -6.00 10.88 -6.18
N HIS A 176 -5.56 12.07 -6.62
CA HIS A 176 -5.15 12.29 -8.01
C HIS A 176 -3.86 11.60 -8.40
N GLY A 177 -2.96 11.31 -7.44
CA GLY A 177 -1.74 10.54 -7.67
C GLY A 177 -1.96 9.14 -8.26
N LEU A 178 -3.17 8.56 -8.12
CA LEU A 178 -3.55 7.31 -8.78
C LEU A 178 -3.94 7.49 -10.26
N ALA A 179 -4.47 8.66 -10.63
CA ALA A 179 -4.96 8.94 -11.98
C ALA A 179 -3.87 9.52 -12.88
N THR A 180 -2.98 10.35 -12.31
CA THR A 180 -1.87 10.98 -13.04
C THR A 180 -0.67 11.17 -12.09
N PRO A 181 0.42 10.39 -12.23
CA PRO A 181 1.55 10.41 -11.29
C PRO A 181 2.38 11.70 -11.29
N ASN A 182 2.04 12.70 -12.12
CA ASN A 182 2.89 13.87 -12.37
C ASN A 182 2.22 15.24 -12.11
N SER A 183 1.10 15.31 -11.39
CA SER A 183 0.57 16.61 -10.97
C SER A 183 1.44 17.15 -9.83
N SER A 184 2.41 17.99 -10.17
CA SER A 184 3.18 18.75 -9.19
C SER A 184 2.23 19.54 -8.29
N GLN A 185 2.43 19.44 -6.98
CA GLN A 185 1.79 20.39 -6.06
C GLN A 185 2.26 21.79 -6.44
N ASN A 186 1.29 22.68 -6.67
CA ASN A 186 1.58 24.05 -7.03
C ASN A 186 2.10 24.76 -5.77
N TRP A 187 3.36 25.18 -5.83
CA TRP A 187 4.02 26.01 -4.80
C TRP A 187 3.19 27.25 -4.43
N THR A 188 2.31 27.69 -5.32
CA THR A 188 1.32 28.75 -5.12
C THR A 188 0.52 28.59 -3.83
N ASP A 189 0.25 27.36 -3.41
CA ASP A 189 -0.65 27.10 -2.27
C ASP A 189 -0.01 27.47 -0.96
N TRP A 190 1.27 27.15 -0.84
CA TRP A 190 2.09 27.49 0.32
C TRP A 190 2.21 29.01 0.42
N VAL A 191 2.38 29.67 -0.73
CA VAL A 191 2.45 31.13 -0.83
C VAL A 191 1.12 31.79 -0.42
N TYR A 192 -0.02 31.31 -0.92
CA TYR A 192 -1.33 31.84 -0.53
C TYR A 192 -1.65 31.58 0.95
N CYS A 193 -1.36 30.38 1.46
CA CYS A 193 -1.55 30.07 2.88
C CYS A 193 -0.64 30.92 3.77
N GLY A 194 0.63 31.13 3.38
CA GLY A 194 1.55 32.02 4.09
C GLY A 194 1.03 33.45 4.15
N GLY A 195 0.46 33.96 3.05
CA GLY A 195 -0.13 35.30 3.01
C GLY A 195 -1.37 35.40 3.89
N ALA A 196 -2.19 34.33 3.94
CA ALA A 196 -3.32 34.25 4.86
C ALA A 196 -2.87 34.20 6.33
N ILE A 197 -1.74 33.55 6.65
CA ILE A 197 -1.18 33.53 8.01
C ILE A 197 -0.68 34.93 8.43
N LEU A 198 -0.12 35.71 7.50
CA LEU A 198 0.22 37.12 7.77
C LEU A 198 -1.01 37.93 8.21
N VAL A 199 -2.12 37.80 7.48
CA VAL A 199 -3.40 38.45 7.84
C VAL A 199 -3.96 37.90 9.15
N LEU A 200 -3.87 36.59 9.35
CA LEU A 200 -4.29 35.93 10.58
C LEU A 200 -3.57 36.50 11.80
N HIS A 201 -2.24 36.63 11.72
CA HIS A 201 -1.44 37.17 12.82
C HIS A 201 -1.81 38.64 13.11
N TRP A 202 -2.06 39.44 12.08
CA TRP A 202 -2.57 40.81 12.25
C TRP A 202 -3.93 40.89 12.95
N LEU A 203 -4.84 39.95 12.65
CA LEU A 203 -6.12 39.84 13.34
C LEU A 203 -5.95 39.39 14.80
N LEU A 204 -5.03 38.46 15.09
CA LEU A 204 -4.73 38.02 16.46
C LEU A 204 -4.22 39.18 17.32
N ILE A 205 -3.28 39.98 16.80
CA ILE A 205 -2.75 41.15 17.49
C ILE A 205 -3.84 42.20 17.76
N ASN A 206 -4.79 42.39 16.85
CA ASN A 206 -5.92 43.30 17.05
C ASN A 206 -7.09 42.70 17.87
N ALA A 207 -7.08 41.39 18.13
CA ALA A 207 -8.08 40.74 18.98
C ALA A 207 -7.89 41.13 20.45
N PHE A 208 -6.63 41.34 20.86
CA PHE A 208 -6.28 41.69 22.23
C PHE A 208 -5.86 43.16 22.31
N PRO A 209 -6.50 43.97 23.18
CA PRO A 209 -6.16 45.39 23.30
C PRO A 209 -4.79 45.55 23.96
N LEU A 210 -3.78 45.86 23.16
CA LEU A 210 -2.41 46.04 23.63
C LEU A 210 -2.31 47.34 24.46
N ARG A 211 -1.52 47.31 25.54
CA ARG A 211 -1.18 48.51 26.33
C ARG A 211 -0.51 49.50 25.39
N GLY A 212 -1.06 50.72 25.31
CA GLY A 212 -0.49 51.82 24.52
C GLY A 212 0.97 52.11 24.88
N PRO A 213 1.71 52.87 24.05
CA PRO A 213 3.15 53.01 24.19
C PRO A 213 3.50 53.60 25.56
N LEU A 214 4.09 52.79 26.43
CA LEU A 214 4.72 53.24 27.67
C LEU A 214 6.04 53.91 27.28
N SER A 215 6.07 55.24 27.41
CA SER A 215 7.23 56.15 27.40
C SER A 215 8.44 55.76 26.54
N ALA A 216 8.69 56.55 25.50
CA ALA A 216 9.77 56.47 24.54
C ALA A 216 11.20 56.68 25.11
N ASN A 217 11.64 55.95 26.15
CA ASN A 217 12.98 56.14 26.70
C ASN A 217 13.66 54.89 27.28
N THR A 218 13.43 53.72 26.69
CA THR A 218 14.33 52.56 26.86
C THR A 218 14.97 52.25 25.52
N ALA A 219 16.31 52.28 25.48
CA ALA A 219 17.06 51.86 24.30
C ALA A 219 16.63 50.42 23.90
N PRO A 220 16.64 50.07 22.60
CA PRO A 220 16.37 48.70 22.18
C PRO A 220 17.45 47.79 22.78
N GLU A 221 17.10 47.02 23.82
CA GLU A 221 18.03 46.06 24.41
C GLU A 221 18.29 44.88 23.44
N PRO A 222 19.52 44.34 23.42
CA PRO A 222 19.95 43.28 22.51
C PRO A 222 19.20 41.94 22.69
N ASP A 223 18.53 41.72 23.83
CA ASP A 223 17.95 40.42 24.21
C ASP A 223 16.76 39.96 23.36
N GLY A 224 15.95 40.89 22.83
CA GLY A 224 14.84 40.54 21.93
C GLY A 224 15.29 39.94 20.61
N MET A 225 16.42 40.41 20.06
CA MET A 225 17.02 39.85 18.84
C MET A 225 17.69 38.50 19.12
N VAL A 226 18.27 38.33 20.32
CA VAL A 226 18.82 37.04 20.78
C VAL A 226 17.70 36.00 20.93
N LEU A 227 16.56 36.36 21.52
CA LEU A 227 15.41 35.46 21.66
C LEU A 227 14.81 35.07 20.30
N LEU A 228 14.64 36.03 19.37
CA LEU A 228 14.21 35.73 18.00
C LEU A 228 15.18 34.78 17.30
N GLY A 229 16.49 35.01 17.47
CA GLY A 229 17.54 34.11 17.02
C GLY A 229 17.40 32.71 17.62
N MET A 230 17.18 32.59 18.93
CA MET A 230 16.99 31.31 19.62
C MET A 230 15.74 30.57 19.15
N VAL A 231 14.60 31.26 18.98
CA VAL A 231 13.34 30.67 18.50
C VAL A 231 13.47 30.22 17.04
N LEU A 232 14.14 31.00 16.19
CA LEU A 232 14.39 30.62 14.80
C LEU A 232 15.33 29.41 14.71
N VAL A 233 16.42 29.41 15.49
CA VAL A 233 17.34 28.26 15.57
C VAL A 233 16.63 27.03 16.11
N PHE A 234 15.80 27.17 17.13
CA PHE A 234 15.00 26.06 17.68
C PHE A 234 14.00 25.52 16.65
N ALA A 235 13.27 26.38 15.95
CA ALA A 235 12.32 25.98 14.90
C ALA A 235 13.03 25.27 13.75
N VAL A 236 14.20 25.78 13.31
CA VAL A 236 15.03 25.15 12.27
C VAL A 236 15.59 23.82 12.77
N ALA A 237 16.10 23.73 14.00
CA ALA A 237 16.62 22.50 14.57
C ALA A 237 15.53 21.41 14.64
N VAL A 238 14.34 21.76 15.15
CA VAL A 238 13.18 20.85 15.16
C VAL A 238 12.80 20.44 13.74
N ALA A 239 12.73 21.38 12.79
CA ALA A 239 12.40 21.05 11.40
C ALA A 239 13.42 20.09 10.75
N VAL A 240 14.72 20.35 10.96
CA VAL A 240 15.82 19.55 10.42
C VAL A 240 15.82 18.15 11.03
N GLU A 241 15.73 18.04 12.36
CA GLU A 241 15.68 16.75 13.06
C GLU A 241 14.51 15.89 12.58
N GLN A 242 13.32 16.49 12.44
CA GLN A 242 12.16 15.75 11.95
C GLN A 242 12.31 15.34 10.49
N LEU A 243 12.91 16.18 9.64
CA LEU A 243 13.17 15.83 8.26
C LEU A 243 14.17 14.67 8.15
N PHE A 244 15.17 14.61 9.05
CA PHE A 244 16.06 13.46 9.18
C PHE A 244 15.34 12.20 9.64
N ASN A 245 14.50 12.28 10.68
CA ASN A 245 13.69 11.15 11.17
C ASN A 245 12.78 10.61 10.06
N VAL A 246 12.15 11.49 9.28
CA VAL A 246 11.33 11.13 8.11
C VAL A 246 12.16 10.40 7.06
N ARG A 247 13.37 10.90 6.73
CA ARG A 247 14.25 10.25 5.75
C ARG A 247 14.69 8.86 6.21
N PHE A 248 15.04 8.73 7.49
CA PHE A 248 15.47 7.48 8.07
C PHE A 248 14.34 6.44 8.10
N ASP A 249 13.14 6.83 8.55
CA ASP A 249 12.00 5.91 8.59
C ASP A 249 11.55 5.47 7.20
N ARG A 250 11.62 6.36 6.19
CA ARG A 250 11.42 5.97 4.77
C ARG A 250 12.40 4.89 4.33
N GLY A 251 13.69 5.04 4.63
CA GLY A 251 14.70 4.04 4.31
C GLY A 251 14.39 2.68 4.94
N ARG A 252 14.04 2.68 6.23
CA ARG A 252 13.69 1.47 6.97
C ARG A 252 12.43 0.79 6.42
N GLN A 253 11.37 1.55 6.15
CA GLN A 253 10.14 1.02 5.56
C GLN A 253 10.36 0.48 4.15
N HIS A 254 11.19 1.14 3.34
CA HIS A 254 11.52 0.67 1.99
C HIS A 254 12.22 -0.69 2.04
N LEU A 255 13.23 -0.85 2.90
CA LEU A 255 13.93 -2.12 3.10
C LEU A 255 13.00 -3.23 3.58
N PHE A 256 12.09 -2.93 4.52
CA PHE A 256 11.12 -3.91 5.01
C PHE A 256 10.15 -4.35 3.89
N ARG A 257 9.63 -3.39 3.11
CA ARG A 257 8.76 -3.69 1.96
C ARG A 257 9.51 -4.50 0.89
N GLN A 258 10.76 -4.14 0.59
CA GLN A 258 11.60 -4.89 -0.33
C GLN A 258 11.78 -6.35 0.14
N GLY A 259 12.06 -6.56 1.43
CA GLY A 259 12.13 -7.89 2.03
C GLY A 259 10.85 -8.69 1.81
N LEU A 260 9.68 -8.11 2.11
CA LEU A 260 8.39 -8.77 1.89
C LEU A 260 8.09 -9.06 0.41
N THR A 261 8.44 -8.15 -0.50
CA THR A 261 8.26 -8.39 -1.94
C THR A 261 9.17 -9.49 -2.45
N MET A 262 10.40 -9.60 -1.92
CA MET A 262 11.32 -10.70 -2.23
C MET A 262 10.78 -12.02 -1.70
N LEU A 263 10.22 -12.05 -0.49
CA LEU A 263 9.59 -13.27 0.08
C LEU A 263 8.47 -13.82 -0.81
N ARG A 264 7.78 -12.94 -1.53
CA ARG A 264 6.68 -13.29 -2.45
C ARG A 264 7.12 -13.58 -3.88
N ALA A 265 8.42 -13.53 -4.17
CA ALA A 265 8.94 -13.61 -5.55
C ALA A 265 8.26 -12.62 -6.53
N SER A 266 7.72 -11.50 -6.03
CA SER A 266 6.95 -10.56 -6.84
C SER A 266 7.88 -9.78 -7.77
N ASN A 267 7.55 -9.76 -9.06
CA ASN A 267 8.23 -8.93 -10.07
C ASN A 267 7.88 -7.43 -9.96
N THR A 268 7.05 -7.04 -8.98
CA THR A 268 6.58 -5.66 -8.83
C THR A 268 7.65 -4.80 -8.15
N SER A 269 8.43 -4.06 -8.96
CA SER A 269 9.36 -3.04 -8.44
C SER A 269 8.62 -1.94 -7.68
N LEU A 270 9.00 -1.66 -6.44
CA LEU A 270 8.40 -0.58 -5.63
C LEU A 270 8.89 0.78 -6.14
N THR A 271 7.97 1.61 -6.61
CA THR A 271 8.23 3.00 -7.04
C THR A 271 7.45 3.98 -6.16
N PRO A 272 7.82 5.27 -6.11
CA PRO A 272 7.08 6.28 -5.34
C PRO A 272 5.57 6.34 -5.69
N ALA A 273 5.22 6.09 -6.95
CA ALA A 273 3.83 6.00 -7.38
C ALA A 273 3.10 4.80 -6.75
N LYS A 274 3.76 3.64 -6.67
CA LYS A 274 3.21 2.45 -6.01
C LYS A 274 3.11 2.63 -4.49
N ASP A 275 4.01 3.40 -3.87
CA ASP A 275 3.89 3.73 -2.44
C ASP A 275 2.61 4.51 -2.12
N ALA A 276 2.24 5.46 -2.98
CA ALA A 276 0.97 6.18 -2.85
C ALA A 276 -0.24 5.23 -3.02
N GLN A 277 -0.15 4.30 -3.97
CA GLN A 277 -1.18 3.27 -4.18
C GLN A 277 -1.31 2.32 -2.98
N LEU A 278 -0.21 1.87 -2.38
CA LEU A 278 -0.21 1.06 -1.17
C LEU A 278 -0.89 1.78 -0.01
N ALA A 279 -0.55 3.06 0.21
CA ALA A 279 -1.17 3.86 1.27
C ALA A 279 -2.69 4.04 1.08
N LEU A 280 -3.16 4.11 -0.18
CA LEU A 280 -4.59 4.23 -0.49
C LEU A 280 -5.32 2.90 -0.33
N ILE A 281 -4.75 1.79 -0.79
CA ILE A 281 -5.29 0.46 -0.52
C ILE A 281 -5.40 0.25 1.00
N ALA A 282 -4.37 0.65 1.76
CA ALA A 282 -4.34 0.59 3.23
C ALA A 282 -5.42 1.42 3.91
N ASP A 283 -5.77 2.58 3.36
CA ASP A 283 -6.85 3.43 3.89
C ASP A 283 -8.24 2.85 3.62
N HIS A 284 -8.37 2.06 2.56
CA HIS A 284 -9.62 1.44 2.11
C HIS A 284 -9.69 -0.06 2.43
N LEU A 285 -8.75 -0.62 3.19
CA LEU A 285 -8.64 -2.07 3.36
C LEU A 285 -9.92 -2.68 3.95
N ASP A 286 -10.53 -2.05 4.96
CA ASP A 286 -11.79 -2.52 5.55
C ASP A 286 -12.99 -2.46 4.56
N GLU A 287 -12.93 -1.57 3.56
CA GLU A 287 -13.93 -1.55 2.47
C GLU A 287 -13.65 -2.69 1.48
N LEU A 288 -12.38 -2.94 1.17
CA LEU A 288 -11.92 -3.98 0.23
C LEU A 288 -12.08 -5.40 0.77
N LEU A 289 -11.97 -5.60 2.09
CA LEU A 289 -12.25 -6.84 2.80
C LEU A 289 -13.77 -7.02 3.00
N ARG A 290 -14.51 -6.97 1.90
CA ARG A 290 -15.93 -7.34 1.84
C ARG A 290 -16.11 -8.45 0.81
N PRO A 291 -16.88 -9.51 1.11
CA PRO A 291 -17.02 -10.67 0.21
C PRO A 291 -17.37 -10.27 -1.24
N GLY A 292 -18.24 -9.29 -1.43
CA GLY A 292 -18.67 -8.83 -2.77
C GLY A 292 -17.62 -8.09 -3.60
N LEU A 293 -16.45 -7.76 -3.06
CA LEU A 293 -15.35 -7.10 -3.81
C LEU A 293 -14.20 -8.05 -4.15
N LEU A 294 -14.20 -9.27 -3.61
CA LEU A 294 -13.16 -10.27 -3.84
C LEU A 294 -13.54 -11.20 -5.00
N ALA A 295 -13.85 -10.63 -6.16
CA ALA A 295 -14.27 -11.41 -7.32
C ALA A 295 -13.15 -12.36 -7.78
N LEU A 296 -13.53 -13.58 -8.17
CA LEU A 296 -12.61 -14.60 -8.68
C LEU A 296 -12.82 -14.79 -10.18
N HIS A 297 -11.70 -14.83 -10.90
CA HIS A 297 -11.65 -15.46 -12.21
C HIS A 297 -10.95 -16.80 -12.06
N PHE A 298 -11.35 -17.80 -12.83
CA PHE A 298 -10.77 -19.11 -12.77
C PHE A 298 -10.01 -19.41 -14.05
N GLN A 299 -8.75 -19.80 -13.94
CA GLN A 299 -7.95 -20.23 -15.07
C GLN A 299 -7.86 -21.76 -15.13
N PRO A 300 -8.30 -22.38 -16.25
CA PRO A 300 -8.23 -23.82 -16.39
C PRO A 300 -6.80 -24.38 -16.48
N ILE A 301 -6.55 -25.44 -15.74
CA ILE A 301 -5.38 -26.33 -15.80
C ILE A 301 -5.86 -27.66 -16.40
N ALA A 302 -5.24 -28.09 -17.50
CA ALA A 302 -5.65 -29.29 -18.22
C ALA A 302 -4.61 -30.39 -18.12
N ASN A 303 -5.03 -31.58 -17.69
CA ASN A 303 -4.23 -32.79 -17.86
C ASN A 303 -4.64 -33.47 -19.18
N LEU A 304 -3.73 -33.47 -20.15
CA LEU A 304 -4.02 -33.93 -21.51
C LEU A 304 -4.07 -35.45 -21.63
N ARG A 305 -3.41 -36.18 -20.72
CA ARG A 305 -3.44 -37.65 -20.68
C ARG A 305 -4.77 -38.15 -20.10
N THR A 306 -5.19 -37.62 -18.95
CA THR A 306 -6.43 -38.03 -18.29
C THR A 306 -7.65 -37.28 -18.81
N ARG A 307 -7.45 -36.24 -19.62
CA ARG A 307 -8.47 -35.30 -20.12
C ARG A 307 -9.29 -34.67 -18.97
N THR A 308 -8.65 -34.43 -17.83
CA THR A 308 -9.27 -33.80 -16.66
C THR A 308 -8.91 -32.32 -16.55
N LEU A 309 -9.80 -31.55 -15.91
CA LEU A 309 -9.64 -30.11 -15.72
C LEU A 309 -9.64 -29.76 -14.23
N HIS A 310 -8.79 -28.80 -13.88
CA HIS A 310 -8.75 -28.13 -12.58
C HIS A 310 -8.81 -26.63 -12.83
N LEU A 311 -9.21 -25.84 -11.84
CA LEU A 311 -9.45 -24.41 -12.00
C LEU A 311 -8.67 -23.61 -10.96
N GLU A 312 -7.71 -22.79 -11.37
CA GLU A 312 -7.01 -21.91 -10.44
C GLU A 312 -7.80 -20.62 -10.19
N GLY A 313 -8.14 -20.33 -8.94
CA GLY A 313 -8.82 -19.13 -8.50
C GLY A 313 -7.88 -17.92 -8.43
N LEU A 314 -8.08 -16.97 -9.33
CA LEU A 314 -7.29 -15.75 -9.46
C LEU A 314 -8.12 -14.53 -9.05
N LEU A 315 -7.65 -13.83 -8.01
CA LEU A 315 -8.32 -12.65 -7.47
C LEU A 315 -8.36 -11.50 -8.49
N ARG A 316 -9.52 -10.86 -8.60
CA ARG A 316 -9.75 -9.63 -9.38
C ARG A 316 -10.44 -8.60 -8.50
N LEU A 317 -9.68 -7.59 -8.09
CA LEU A 317 -10.20 -6.49 -7.28
C LEU A 317 -10.53 -5.28 -8.14
N SER A 318 -11.74 -4.76 -7.94
CA SER A 318 -12.15 -3.47 -8.48
C SER A 318 -12.85 -2.66 -7.39
N HIS A 319 -12.66 -1.34 -7.42
CA HIS A 319 -13.26 -0.44 -6.44
C HIS A 319 -13.68 0.86 -7.12
N ALA A 320 -14.89 1.33 -6.83
CA ALA A 320 -15.52 2.47 -7.52
C ALA A 320 -14.66 3.75 -7.56
N ARG A 321 -13.83 3.97 -6.53
CA ARG A 321 -12.94 5.16 -6.43
C ARG A 321 -11.48 4.89 -6.80
N LEU A 322 -11.01 3.64 -6.69
CA LEU A 322 -9.60 3.29 -6.89
C LEU A 322 -9.35 2.63 -8.26
N GLY A 323 -10.42 2.29 -9.00
CA GLY A 323 -10.34 1.54 -10.24
C GLY A 323 -9.94 0.09 -10.00
N HIS A 324 -9.20 -0.49 -10.94
CA HIS A 324 -8.62 -1.82 -10.80
C HIS A 324 -7.44 -1.80 -9.83
N ILE A 325 -7.45 -2.71 -8.87
CA ILE A 325 -6.40 -2.83 -7.86
C ILE A 325 -5.54 -4.05 -8.22
N ASN A 326 -4.23 -3.85 -8.28
CA ASN A 326 -3.29 -4.96 -8.47
C ASN A 326 -3.36 -5.90 -7.24
N PRO A 327 -3.71 -7.18 -7.41
CA PRO A 327 -3.77 -8.15 -6.31
C PRO A 327 -2.46 -8.24 -5.50
N GLU A 328 -1.29 -8.17 -6.14
CA GLU A 328 0.01 -8.25 -5.44
C GLU A 328 0.17 -7.11 -4.42
N LEU A 329 -0.18 -5.88 -4.81
CA LEU A 329 -0.15 -4.71 -3.92
C LEU A 329 -1.20 -4.83 -2.81
N PHE A 330 -2.38 -5.35 -3.14
CA PHE A 330 -3.43 -5.59 -2.15
C PHE A 330 -2.99 -6.59 -1.08
N PHE A 331 -2.49 -7.75 -1.49
CA PHE A 331 -1.97 -8.73 -0.56
C PHE A 331 -0.83 -8.13 0.28
N LEU A 332 0.04 -7.28 -0.30
CA LEU A 332 1.17 -6.70 0.43
C LEU A 332 0.67 -5.80 1.55
N VAL A 333 -0.39 -5.04 1.28
CA VAL A 333 -1.07 -4.23 2.31
C VAL A 333 -1.71 -5.12 3.38
N CYS A 334 -2.37 -6.22 3.00
CA CYS A 334 -2.95 -7.14 3.98
C CYS A 334 -1.87 -7.66 4.95
N GLU A 335 -0.71 -8.06 4.44
CA GLU A 335 0.42 -8.53 5.26
C GLU A 335 0.99 -7.43 6.16
N LEU A 336 1.22 -6.24 5.61
CA LEU A 336 1.68 -5.08 6.36
C LEU A 336 0.71 -4.65 7.47
N GLN A 337 -0.58 -5.02 7.37
CA GLN A 337 -1.60 -4.74 8.38
C GLN A 337 -1.99 -5.97 9.22
N GLY A 338 -1.30 -7.11 9.06
CA GLY A 338 -1.60 -8.34 9.79
C GLY A 338 -2.98 -8.95 9.46
N ARG A 339 -3.51 -8.68 8.26
CA ARG A 339 -4.81 -9.16 7.76
C ARG A 339 -4.70 -10.38 6.83
N THR A 340 -3.53 -11.01 6.74
CA THR A 340 -3.26 -12.12 5.81
C THR A 340 -4.22 -13.31 6.00
N ALA A 341 -4.36 -13.82 7.23
CA ALA A 341 -5.25 -14.94 7.50
C ALA A 341 -6.73 -14.60 7.24
N GLU A 342 -7.14 -13.36 7.48
CA GLU A 342 -8.50 -12.89 7.21
C GLU A 342 -8.79 -12.91 5.70
N VAL A 343 -7.90 -12.32 4.89
CA VAL A 343 -8.12 -12.25 3.44
C VAL A 343 -8.06 -13.63 2.78
N ASP A 344 -7.13 -14.50 3.19
CA ASP A 344 -7.01 -15.86 2.64
C ASP A 344 -8.28 -16.67 2.93
N ARG A 345 -8.79 -16.62 4.17
CA ARG A 345 -10.05 -17.30 4.53
C ARG A 345 -11.25 -16.78 3.75
N MET A 346 -11.33 -15.47 3.51
CA MET A 346 -12.40 -14.89 2.69
C MET A 346 -12.33 -15.37 1.23
N ILE A 347 -11.13 -15.41 0.65
CA ILE A 347 -10.90 -15.90 -0.71
C ILE A 347 -11.25 -17.39 -0.81
N LEU A 348 -10.79 -18.19 0.16
CA LEU A 348 -11.11 -19.63 0.23
C LEU A 348 -12.61 -19.85 0.34
N CYS A 349 -13.32 -19.16 1.24
CA CYS A 349 -14.77 -19.26 1.35
C CYS A 349 -15.46 -18.93 0.02
N ASN A 350 -15.04 -17.86 -0.67
CA ASN A 350 -15.61 -17.50 -1.97
C ASN A 350 -15.37 -18.58 -3.03
N ALA A 351 -14.14 -19.11 -3.11
CA ALA A 351 -13.80 -20.18 -4.04
C ALA A 351 -14.61 -21.46 -3.75
N LEU A 352 -14.75 -21.81 -2.47
CA LEU A 352 -15.54 -22.96 -2.03
C LEU A 352 -17.04 -22.80 -2.30
N ASP A 353 -17.58 -21.58 -2.17
CA ASP A 353 -18.99 -21.30 -2.51
C ASP A 353 -19.23 -21.53 -4.02
N HIS A 354 -18.31 -21.10 -4.88
CA HIS A 354 -18.36 -21.41 -6.32
C HIS A 354 -18.22 -22.91 -6.60
N ALA A 355 -17.26 -23.58 -5.97
CA ALA A 355 -17.08 -25.03 -6.14
C ALA A 355 -18.33 -25.82 -5.72
N GLN A 356 -18.96 -25.44 -4.60
CA GLN A 356 -20.23 -26.01 -4.15
C GLN A 356 -21.33 -25.82 -5.19
N GLN A 357 -21.47 -24.60 -5.73
CA GLN A 357 -22.47 -24.31 -6.76
C GLN A 357 -22.29 -25.19 -7.99
N TRP A 358 -21.05 -25.35 -8.48
CA TRP A 358 -20.78 -26.19 -9.65
C TRP A 358 -21.00 -27.68 -9.36
N HIS A 359 -20.66 -28.14 -8.15
CA HIS A 359 -20.92 -29.50 -7.71
C HIS A 359 -22.43 -29.82 -7.70
N MET A 360 -23.26 -28.91 -7.17
CA MET A 360 -24.72 -29.05 -7.18
C MET A 360 -25.32 -29.02 -8.59
N GLN A 361 -24.63 -28.40 -9.55
CA GLN A 361 -25.02 -28.37 -10.97
C GLN A 361 -24.53 -29.61 -11.75
N GLY A 362 -23.96 -30.62 -11.07
CA GLY A 362 -23.44 -31.83 -11.69
C GLY A 362 -22.12 -31.63 -12.44
N GLN A 363 -21.40 -30.54 -12.17
CA GLN A 363 -20.13 -30.18 -12.80
C GLN A 363 -19.01 -30.06 -11.76
N PRO A 364 -18.68 -31.15 -11.05
CA PRO A 364 -17.61 -31.11 -10.05
C PRO A 364 -16.30 -30.71 -10.73
N SER A 365 -15.67 -29.66 -10.21
CA SER A 365 -14.35 -29.18 -10.66
C SER A 365 -13.49 -28.93 -9.44
N ALA A 366 -12.29 -29.49 -9.44
CA ALA A 366 -11.30 -29.19 -8.41
C ALA A 366 -10.73 -27.79 -8.64
N ILE A 367 -10.59 -27.04 -7.55
CA ILE A 367 -10.07 -25.67 -7.57
C ILE A 367 -8.72 -25.59 -6.87
N SER A 368 -7.84 -24.73 -7.37
CA SER A 368 -6.62 -24.33 -6.68
C SER A 368 -6.77 -22.90 -6.14
N VAL A 369 -6.28 -22.65 -4.93
CA VAL A 369 -6.29 -21.31 -4.32
C VAL A 369 -4.94 -21.02 -3.68
N ASN A 370 -4.38 -19.86 -4.03
CA ASN A 370 -3.15 -19.33 -3.44
C ASN A 370 -3.35 -18.97 -1.95
N VAL A 371 -2.43 -19.41 -1.09
CA VAL A 371 -2.46 -19.14 0.36
C VAL A 371 -1.09 -18.70 0.85
N ALA A 372 -1.08 -17.71 1.75
CA ALA A 372 0.16 -17.23 2.34
C ALA A 372 0.67 -18.17 3.47
N PRO A 373 1.99 -18.28 3.67
CA PRO A 373 2.57 -19.16 4.69
C PRO A 373 2.08 -18.84 6.11
N GLY A 374 1.86 -17.57 6.44
CA GLY A 374 1.34 -17.16 7.74
C GLY A 374 -0.06 -17.69 8.05
N THR A 375 -0.89 -17.94 7.04
CA THR A 375 -2.21 -18.53 7.19
C THR A 375 -2.12 -20.03 7.45
N LEU A 376 -1.25 -20.73 6.71
CA LEU A 376 -1.05 -22.17 6.87
C LEU A 376 -0.46 -22.54 8.24
N LEU A 377 0.44 -21.69 8.75
CA LEU A 377 1.08 -21.87 10.06
C LEU A 377 0.14 -21.56 11.24
N ALA A 378 -1.05 -21.01 11.00
CA ALA A 378 -2.04 -20.82 12.05
C ALA A 378 -2.56 -22.20 12.50
N GLY A 379 -2.42 -22.51 13.78
CA GLY A 379 -2.69 -23.85 14.31
C GLY A 379 -4.12 -24.36 14.14
N ASP A 380 -5.09 -23.48 13.88
CA ASP A 380 -6.50 -23.82 13.64
C ASP A 380 -6.85 -23.99 12.15
N PHE A 381 -5.94 -23.67 11.23
CA PHE A 381 -6.27 -23.53 9.81
C PHE A 381 -6.74 -24.83 9.16
N ALA A 382 -6.02 -25.94 9.36
CA ALA A 382 -6.40 -27.23 8.77
C ALA A 382 -7.78 -27.68 9.24
N ALA A 383 -8.03 -27.63 10.55
CA ALA A 383 -9.33 -27.98 11.15
C ALA A 383 -10.46 -27.07 10.64
N TRP A 384 -10.20 -25.77 10.54
CA TRP A 384 -11.15 -24.81 9.97
C TRP A 384 -11.48 -25.14 8.51
N LEU A 385 -10.47 -25.43 7.69
CA LEU A 385 -10.67 -25.69 6.27
C LEU A 385 -11.45 -26.99 6.02
N SER A 386 -11.13 -28.06 6.76
CA SER A 386 -11.90 -29.31 6.73
C SER A 386 -13.37 -29.09 7.11
N ALA A 387 -13.64 -28.25 8.12
CA ALA A 387 -15.00 -27.92 8.51
C ALA A 387 -15.74 -27.13 7.42
N GLU A 388 -15.07 -26.20 6.73
CA GLU A 388 -15.67 -25.42 5.63
C GLU A 388 -15.98 -26.27 4.38
N LEU A 389 -15.15 -27.25 4.07
CA LEU A 389 -15.41 -28.26 3.02
C LEU A 389 -16.61 -29.13 3.40
N ALA A 390 -16.60 -29.70 4.61
CA ALA A 390 -17.68 -30.55 5.11
C ALA A 390 -19.02 -29.82 5.16
N ARG A 391 -19.05 -28.56 5.60
CA ARG A 391 -20.26 -27.71 5.64
C ARG A 391 -20.88 -27.52 4.26
N ARG A 392 -20.08 -27.57 3.19
CA ARG A 392 -20.53 -27.44 1.81
C ARG A 392 -20.78 -28.77 1.10
N GLY A 393 -20.49 -29.90 1.77
CA GLY A 393 -20.55 -31.22 1.16
C GLY A 393 -19.52 -31.41 0.05
N LEU A 394 -18.40 -30.68 0.10
CA LEU A 394 -17.32 -30.81 -0.87
C LEU A 394 -16.33 -31.88 -0.39
N PRO A 395 -15.89 -32.79 -1.26
CA PRO A 395 -14.81 -33.71 -0.92
C PRO A 395 -13.48 -32.96 -0.80
N GLU A 396 -12.53 -33.53 -0.07
CA GLU A 396 -11.26 -32.87 0.26
C GLU A 396 -10.41 -32.60 -0.99
N HIS A 397 -10.50 -33.48 -1.99
CA HIS A 397 -9.85 -33.31 -3.29
C HIS A 397 -10.48 -32.23 -4.20
N ALA A 398 -11.59 -31.61 -3.77
CA ALA A 398 -12.18 -30.48 -4.49
C ALA A 398 -11.34 -29.21 -4.36
N LEU A 399 -10.42 -29.14 -3.40
CA LEU A 399 -9.56 -28.00 -3.16
C LEU A 399 -8.08 -28.42 -3.14
N ARG A 400 -7.25 -27.61 -3.80
CA ARG A 400 -5.80 -27.61 -3.65
C ARG A 400 -5.35 -26.24 -3.17
N LEU A 401 -4.37 -26.23 -2.28
CA LEU A 401 -3.72 -25.01 -1.84
C LEU A 401 -2.43 -24.81 -2.62
N GLU A 402 -2.21 -23.60 -3.12
CA GLU A 402 -0.99 -23.22 -3.82
C GLU A 402 -0.18 -22.27 -2.95
N MET A 403 1.12 -22.49 -2.88
CA MET A 403 2.03 -21.66 -2.10
C MET A 403 3.40 -21.63 -2.78
N THR A 404 3.99 -20.44 -2.85
CA THR A 404 5.26 -20.24 -3.57
C THR A 404 6.42 -21.01 -2.94
N GLU A 405 7.36 -21.43 -3.79
CA GLU A 405 8.59 -22.12 -3.39
C GLU A 405 9.32 -21.40 -2.25
N HIS A 406 9.53 -20.08 -2.39
CA HIS A 406 10.25 -19.29 -1.40
C HIS A 406 9.53 -19.24 -0.05
N ALA A 407 8.20 -19.11 -0.07
CA ALA A 407 7.38 -19.12 1.14
C ALA A 407 7.50 -20.43 1.92
N ILE A 408 7.53 -21.56 1.22
CA ILE A 408 7.72 -22.88 1.82
C ILE A 408 9.10 -23.00 2.48
N ILE A 409 10.15 -22.69 1.71
CA ILE A 409 11.54 -22.88 2.16
C ILE A 409 11.88 -21.93 3.33
N ALA A 410 11.45 -20.67 3.25
CA ALA A 410 11.74 -19.66 4.29
C ALA A 410 11.03 -19.94 5.63
N SER A 411 9.94 -20.73 5.62
CA SER A 411 9.12 -20.99 6.81
C SER A 411 9.68 -22.09 7.72
N GLY A 412 10.70 -22.84 7.26
CA GLY A 412 11.40 -23.84 8.07
C GLY A 412 10.55 -25.05 8.51
N PRO A 413 10.96 -25.79 9.55
CA PRO A 413 10.35 -27.07 9.93
C PRO A 413 8.87 -27.00 10.33
N GLY A 414 8.41 -25.84 10.82
CA GLY A 414 7.01 -25.65 11.18
C GLY A 414 6.05 -25.79 10.00
N MET A 415 6.52 -25.48 8.78
CA MET A 415 5.74 -25.59 7.56
C MET A 415 5.47 -27.05 7.19
N SER A 416 6.48 -27.93 7.27
CA SER A 416 6.30 -29.36 7.01
C SER A 416 5.26 -29.98 7.92
N HIS A 417 5.23 -29.60 9.20
CA HIS A 417 4.21 -30.06 10.14
C HIS A 417 2.82 -29.56 9.76
N ALA A 418 2.67 -28.26 9.46
CA ALA A 418 1.38 -27.68 9.04
C ALA A 418 0.82 -28.33 7.77
N MET A 419 1.67 -28.56 6.76
CA MET A 419 1.28 -29.28 5.55
C MET A 419 0.96 -30.75 5.82
N GLY A 420 1.66 -31.42 6.74
CA GLY A 420 1.32 -32.79 7.17
C GLY A 420 -0.07 -32.91 7.80
N HIS A 421 -0.55 -31.89 8.52
CA HIS A 421 -1.93 -31.85 9.02
C HIS A 421 -2.96 -31.74 7.89
N LEU A 422 -2.66 -30.96 6.86
CA LEU A 422 -3.53 -30.83 5.67
C LEU A 422 -3.55 -32.12 4.85
N ASP A 423 -2.39 -32.75 4.65
CA ASP A 423 -2.26 -34.01 3.94
C ASP A 423 -3.01 -35.15 4.67
N SER A 424 -2.89 -35.21 6.00
CA SER A 424 -3.66 -36.15 6.84
C SER A 424 -5.17 -35.92 6.74
N ALA A 425 -5.58 -34.69 6.43
CA ALA A 425 -6.97 -34.33 6.18
C ALA A 425 -7.38 -34.48 4.70
N GLY A 426 -6.52 -35.00 3.82
CA GLY A 426 -6.79 -35.20 2.40
C GLY A 426 -6.76 -33.92 1.55
N ILE A 427 -6.25 -32.81 2.09
CA ILE A 427 -6.16 -31.53 1.41
C ILE A 427 -4.74 -31.36 0.85
N HIS A 428 -4.66 -31.29 -0.47
CA HIS A 428 -3.38 -31.27 -1.16
C HIS A 428 -2.77 -29.86 -1.23
N VAL A 429 -1.47 -29.77 -0.97
CA VAL A 429 -0.66 -28.56 -1.19
C VAL A 429 0.20 -28.75 -2.43
N VAL A 430 0.27 -27.71 -3.27
CA VAL A 430 1.07 -27.64 -4.48
C VAL A 430 2.07 -26.49 -4.34
N MET A 431 3.33 -26.78 -4.64
CA MET A 431 4.38 -25.75 -4.64
C MET A 431 4.30 -24.95 -5.94
N ASP A 432 4.07 -23.65 -5.80
CA ASP A 432 3.96 -22.71 -6.92
C ASP A 432 5.29 -21.99 -7.21
N ASP A 433 5.42 -21.43 -8.41
CA ASP A 433 6.61 -20.71 -8.90
C ASP A 433 7.92 -21.52 -8.82
N PHE A 434 7.85 -22.85 -8.95
CA PHE A 434 9.02 -23.72 -8.84
C PHE A 434 10.08 -23.33 -9.89
N GLY A 435 11.31 -23.06 -9.42
CA GLY A 435 12.47 -22.69 -10.24
C GLY A 435 12.57 -21.19 -10.55
N ALA A 436 11.71 -20.35 -9.98
CA ALA A 436 11.89 -18.89 -9.97
C ALA A 436 12.91 -18.43 -8.90
N GLY A 437 13.27 -19.30 -7.94
CA GLY A 437 14.13 -18.98 -6.79
C GLY A 437 15.25 -19.99 -6.51
N TYR A 438 15.65 -20.10 -5.23
CA TYR A 438 16.70 -21.02 -4.76
C TYR A 438 16.12 -22.42 -4.46
N SER A 439 16.06 -23.28 -5.46
CA SER A 439 15.57 -24.66 -5.27
C SER A 439 16.61 -25.53 -4.58
N SER A 440 16.41 -25.79 -3.29
CA SER A 440 17.09 -26.90 -2.61
C SER A 440 16.30 -28.17 -2.87
N LEU A 441 16.67 -28.91 -3.93
CA LEU A 441 16.06 -30.21 -4.26
C LEU A 441 16.07 -31.18 -3.07
N GLY A 442 17.04 -31.04 -2.16
CA GLY A 442 17.08 -31.83 -0.92
C GLY A 442 15.90 -31.55 0.02
N VAL A 443 15.46 -30.30 0.14
CA VAL A 443 14.29 -29.95 0.96
C VAL A 443 13.00 -30.48 0.32
N LEU A 444 12.92 -30.45 -1.01
CA LEU A 444 11.73 -30.90 -1.75
C LEU A 444 11.32 -32.34 -1.41
N ALA A 445 12.29 -33.22 -1.17
CA ALA A 445 12.05 -34.63 -0.86
C ALA A 445 11.36 -34.86 0.50
N ASP A 446 11.50 -33.92 1.44
CA ASP A 446 10.96 -34.03 2.81
C ASP A 446 9.63 -33.29 2.99
N LEU A 447 9.15 -32.58 1.95
CA LEU A 447 7.92 -31.79 2.03
C LEU A 447 6.69 -32.65 1.69
N PRO A 448 5.63 -32.63 2.52
CA PRO A 448 4.36 -33.30 2.20
C PRO A 448 3.55 -32.47 1.21
N ILE A 449 4.10 -32.29 0.00
CA ILE A 449 3.44 -31.67 -1.13
C ILE A 449 2.96 -32.74 -2.11
N SER A 450 1.91 -32.41 -2.84
CA SER A 450 1.31 -33.29 -3.84
C SER A 450 1.88 -33.07 -5.24
N GLY A 451 2.46 -31.89 -5.49
CA GLY A 451 2.95 -31.51 -6.81
C GLY A 451 3.67 -30.16 -6.85
N ILE A 452 4.19 -29.84 -8.03
CA ILE A 452 4.90 -28.62 -8.35
C ILE A 452 4.30 -27.95 -9.60
N LYS A 453 4.21 -26.62 -9.59
CA LYS A 453 3.92 -25.78 -10.76
C LYS A 453 5.22 -25.11 -11.21
N CYS A 454 5.68 -25.45 -12.40
CA CYS A 454 6.86 -24.85 -13.02
C CYS A 454 6.48 -23.51 -13.62
N ASP A 455 7.16 -22.45 -13.18
CA ASP A 455 6.94 -21.10 -13.69
C ASP A 455 7.19 -21.01 -15.20
N ARG A 456 6.54 -20.05 -15.86
CA ARG A 456 6.70 -19.77 -17.30
C ARG A 456 8.16 -19.51 -17.70
N LEU A 457 9.03 -19.14 -16.76
CA LEU A 457 10.46 -19.01 -16.99
C LEU A 457 11.09 -20.29 -17.50
N PHE A 458 10.50 -21.47 -17.34
CA PHE A 458 10.99 -22.71 -17.98
C PHE A 458 10.80 -22.68 -19.50
N LEU A 459 9.72 -22.06 -19.98
CA LEU A 459 9.33 -22.02 -21.39
C LEU A 459 10.05 -20.94 -22.21
N ARG A 460 10.72 -19.98 -21.57
CA ARG A 460 11.37 -18.84 -22.26
C ARG A 460 12.35 -19.31 -23.34
N ARG A 461 11.99 -19.20 -24.62
CA ARG A 461 12.77 -19.69 -25.78
C ARG A 461 13.04 -21.19 -25.78
N VAL A 462 12.18 -21.98 -25.14
CA VAL A 462 12.34 -23.44 -25.04
C VAL A 462 12.44 -24.17 -26.40
N PRO A 463 11.79 -23.72 -27.51
CA PRO A 463 11.91 -24.44 -28.78
C PRO A 463 13.34 -24.46 -29.34
N GLN A 464 14.15 -23.45 -29.05
CA GLN A 464 15.53 -23.34 -29.55
C GLN A 464 16.60 -23.70 -28.50
N ASP A 465 16.20 -23.92 -27.25
CA ASP A 465 17.12 -24.10 -26.13
C ASP A 465 17.08 -25.55 -25.61
N LEU A 466 17.99 -26.37 -26.13
CA LEU A 466 18.12 -27.78 -25.74
C LEU A 466 18.40 -27.96 -24.24
N ARG A 467 19.01 -26.97 -23.57
CA ARG A 467 19.26 -27.03 -22.12
C ARG A 467 17.96 -26.90 -21.34
N ARG A 468 17.05 -26.02 -21.78
CA ARG A 468 15.72 -25.88 -21.17
C ARG A 468 14.85 -27.12 -21.38
N GLN A 469 14.90 -27.70 -22.57
CA GLN A 469 14.21 -28.97 -22.83
C GLN A 469 14.76 -30.10 -21.94
N ALA A 470 16.09 -30.16 -21.77
CA ALA A 470 16.70 -31.10 -20.84
C ALA A 470 16.25 -30.84 -19.39
N LEU A 471 16.19 -29.57 -18.96
CA LEU A 471 15.72 -29.20 -17.63
C LEU A 471 14.29 -29.69 -17.38
N LEU A 472 13.36 -29.48 -18.31
CA LEU A 472 11.98 -30.00 -18.21
C LEU A 472 11.95 -31.52 -18.07
N ARG A 473 12.76 -32.26 -18.84
CA ARG A 473 12.87 -33.72 -18.72
C ARG A 473 13.36 -34.16 -17.35
N HIS A 474 14.37 -33.47 -16.79
CA HIS A 474 14.89 -33.79 -15.46
C HIS A 474 13.84 -33.51 -14.38
N VAL A 475 13.13 -32.38 -14.45
CA VAL A 475 12.05 -32.06 -13.52
C VAL A 475 10.93 -33.09 -13.60
N ALA A 476 10.54 -33.54 -14.79
CA ALA A 476 9.54 -34.58 -14.98
C ALA A 476 9.99 -35.94 -14.42
N ALA A 477 11.25 -36.31 -14.62
CA ALA A 477 11.83 -37.55 -14.08
C ALA A 477 11.85 -37.52 -12.55
N MET A 478 12.43 -36.47 -11.96
CA MET A 478 12.50 -36.26 -10.52
C MET A 478 11.12 -36.27 -9.87
N SER A 479 10.16 -35.54 -10.45
CA SER A 479 8.81 -35.46 -9.87
C SER A 479 8.13 -36.82 -9.88
N ARG A 480 8.33 -37.63 -10.93
CA ARG A 480 7.82 -39.00 -10.99
C ARG A 480 8.44 -39.89 -9.91
N GLU A 481 9.73 -39.77 -9.67
CA GLU A 481 10.44 -40.52 -8.61
C GLU A 481 9.96 -40.12 -7.21
N LEU A 482 9.60 -38.85 -7.01
CA LEU A 482 9.05 -38.32 -5.76
C LEU A 482 7.52 -38.50 -5.64
N GLY A 483 6.85 -39.05 -6.65
CA GLY A 483 5.38 -39.18 -6.67
C GLY A 483 4.61 -37.85 -6.81
N LEU A 484 5.27 -36.80 -7.28
CA LEU A 484 4.73 -35.45 -7.44
C LEU A 484 4.10 -35.26 -8.82
N HIS A 485 2.94 -34.60 -8.87
CA HIS A 485 2.41 -34.10 -10.14
C HIS A 485 3.13 -32.83 -10.58
N VAL A 486 3.30 -32.66 -11.89
CA VAL A 486 3.92 -31.47 -12.48
C VAL A 486 2.91 -30.75 -13.36
N ILE A 487 2.83 -29.44 -13.18
CA ILE A 487 2.10 -28.52 -14.05
C ILE A 487 3.11 -27.54 -14.64
N VAL A 488 3.04 -27.27 -15.94
CA VAL A 488 3.84 -26.18 -16.55
C VAL A 488 2.93 -25.01 -16.86
N GLU A 489 3.31 -23.84 -16.35
CA GLU A 489 2.59 -22.59 -16.57
C GLU A 489 3.07 -21.80 -17.78
N GLY A 490 2.20 -20.92 -18.26
CA GLY A 490 2.52 -19.99 -19.35
C GLY A 490 2.69 -20.64 -20.71
N VAL A 491 2.06 -21.80 -20.97
CA VAL A 491 2.06 -22.41 -22.31
C VAL A 491 1.23 -21.55 -23.27
N GLU A 492 1.88 -20.95 -24.27
CA GLU A 492 1.26 -20.01 -25.20
C GLU A 492 1.29 -20.50 -26.66
N THR A 493 2.18 -21.42 -27.02
CA THR A 493 2.38 -21.91 -28.39
C THR A 493 2.27 -23.43 -28.52
N ALA A 494 1.92 -23.90 -29.72
CA ALA A 494 1.83 -25.33 -30.02
C ALA A 494 3.20 -26.03 -29.91
N GLU A 495 4.30 -25.32 -30.23
CA GLU A 495 5.67 -25.79 -30.06
C GLU A 495 6.02 -26.02 -28.59
N GLU A 496 5.71 -25.07 -27.71
CA GLU A 496 5.89 -25.21 -26.26
C GLU A 496 5.11 -26.40 -25.72
N LEU A 497 3.82 -26.51 -26.10
CA LEU A 497 2.97 -27.63 -25.73
C LEU A 497 3.59 -28.99 -26.09
N ARG A 498 4.04 -29.14 -27.34
CA ARG A 498 4.68 -30.38 -27.81
C ARG A 498 5.92 -30.72 -26.97
N ILE A 499 6.77 -29.74 -26.69
CA ILE A 499 7.99 -29.94 -25.90
C ILE A 499 7.67 -30.34 -24.45
N VAL A 500 6.67 -29.70 -23.83
CA VAL A 500 6.25 -30.03 -22.45
C VAL A 500 5.76 -31.47 -22.37
N VAL A 501 4.88 -31.88 -23.29
CA VAL A 501 4.35 -33.26 -23.32
C VAL A 501 5.43 -34.28 -23.67
N GLN A 502 6.31 -33.99 -24.64
CA GLN A 502 7.47 -34.84 -24.95
C GLN A 502 8.45 -34.97 -23.78
N SER A 503 8.48 -33.98 -22.88
CA SER A 503 9.28 -34.04 -21.66
C SER A 503 8.67 -34.93 -20.58
N GLY A 504 7.44 -35.44 -20.79
CA GLY A 504 6.73 -36.31 -19.87
C GLY A 504 5.81 -35.57 -18.89
N ILE A 505 5.44 -34.33 -19.19
CA ILE A 505 4.53 -33.52 -18.37
C ILE A 505 3.22 -33.32 -19.13
N ASP A 506 2.11 -33.75 -18.54
CA ASP A 506 0.80 -33.78 -19.21
C ASP A 506 -0.16 -32.72 -18.70
N SER A 507 0.15 -32.10 -17.55
CA SER A 507 -0.66 -31.02 -16.99
C SER A 507 -0.11 -29.67 -17.41
N ILE A 508 -0.94 -28.85 -18.03
CA ILE A 508 -0.56 -27.54 -18.55
C ILE A 508 -1.53 -26.45 -18.11
N GLN A 509 -1.00 -25.24 -17.99
CA GLN A 509 -1.77 -24.02 -17.82
C GLN A 509 -1.17 -22.93 -18.71
N GLY A 510 -2.02 -22.15 -19.36
CA GLY A 510 -1.56 -21.06 -20.21
C GLY A 510 -2.60 -20.60 -21.22
N TYR A 511 -2.30 -19.49 -21.90
CA TYR A 511 -3.25 -18.86 -22.82
C TYR A 511 -3.48 -19.68 -24.08
N LEU A 512 -2.58 -20.62 -24.42
CA LEU A 512 -2.84 -21.59 -25.48
C LEU A 512 -4.10 -22.42 -25.18
N PHE A 513 -4.35 -22.73 -23.90
CA PHE A 513 -5.52 -23.50 -23.47
C PHE A 513 -6.70 -22.58 -23.10
N ALA A 514 -6.50 -21.65 -22.17
CA ALA A 514 -7.52 -20.66 -21.80
C ALA A 514 -6.93 -19.47 -21.01
N ARG A 515 -7.51 -18.29 -21.21
CA ARG A 515 -7.33 -17.13 -20.32
C ARG A 515 -8.18 -17.31 -19.05
N PRO A 516 -7.93 -16.55 -17.97
CA PRO A 516 -8.80 -16.54 -16.79
C PRO A 516 -10.24 -16.13 -17.12
N ILE A 517 -11.21 -16.92 -16.70
CA ILE A 517 -12.65 -16.80 -17.01
C ILE A 517 -13.40 -16.32 -15.77
N PRO A 518 -14.34 -15.36 -15.85
CA PRO A 518 -15.18 -14.98 -14.72
C PRO A 518 -15.93 -16.17 -14.12
N ALA A 519 -16.06 -16.22 -12.79
CA ALA A 519 -16.71 -17.35 -12.10
C ALA A 519 -18.12 -17.69 -12.63
N CYS A 520 -18.89 -16.68 -13.06
CA CYS A 520 -20.23 -16.86 -13.60
C CYS A 520 -20.26 -17.60 -14.96
N ASP A 521 -19.16 -17.53 -15.72
CA ASP A 521 -19.07 -18.10 -17.07
C ASP A 521 -18.49 -19.52 -17.06
N ILE A 522 -17.94 -19.98 -15.92
CA ILE A 522 -17.29 -21.29 -15.79
C ILE A 522 -18.22 -22.45 -16.15
N PRO A 523 -19.47 -22.54 -15.66
CA PRO A 523 -20.33 -23.67 -16.01
C PRO A 523 -20.59 -23.79 -17.52
N HIS A 524 -20.84 -22.66 -18.18
CA HIS A 524 -21.02 -22.63 -19.63
C HIS A 524 -19.72 -23.04 -20.35
N TRP A 525 -18.58 -22.53 -19.90
CA TRP A 525 -17.29 -22.86 -20.49
C TRP A 525 -16.95 -24.35 -20.35
N LEU A 526 -17.19 -24.96 -19.18
CA LEU A 526 -16.95 -26.39 -18.95
C LEU A 526 -17.79 -27.28 -19.86
N ASN A 527 -19.07 -26.95 -20.07
CA ASN A 527 -19.96 -27.79 -20.86
C ASN A 527 -19.79 -27.64 -22.37
N HIS A 528 -19.49 -26.42 -22.85
CA HIS A 528 -19.60 -26.11 -24.28
C HIS A 528 -18.27 -25.76 -24.95
N VAL A 529 -17.27 -25.31 -24.18
CA VAL A 529 -16.00 -24.83 -24.74
C VAL A 529 -14.87 -25.81 -24.43
N ALA A 530 -14.77 -26.27 -23.18
CA ALA A 530 -13.69 -27.10 -22.69
C ALA A 530 -13.48 -28.42 -23.48
N PRO A 531 -14.52 -29.18 -23.88
CA PRO A 531 -14.31 -30.42 -24.64
C PRO A 531 -13.63 -30.18 -25.99
N GLY A 532 -14.03 -29.12 -26.70
CA GLY A 532 -13.42 -28.73 -27.98
C GLY A 532 -11.99 -28.21 -27.81
N ARG A 533 -11.68 -27.54 -26.69
CA ARG A 533 -10.31 -27.10 -26.38
C ARG A 533 -9.39 -28.27 -26.09
N LEU A 534 -9.83 -29.26 -25.30
CA LEU A 534 -9.04 -30.48 -25.06
C LEU A 534 -8.74 -31.21 -26.36
N GLU A 535 -9.74 -31.35 -27.23
CA GLU A 535 -9.57 -32.00 -28.54
C GLU A 535 -8.58 -31.25 -29.43
N ALA A 536 -8.66 -29.91 -29.47
CA ALA A 536 -7.71 -29.09 -30.20
C ALA A 536 -6.27 -29.28 -29.67
N MET A 537 -6.06 -29.38 -28.36
CA MET A 537 -4.72 -29.64 -27.80
C MET A 537 -4.19 -31.02 -28.22
N THR A 538 -5.03 -32.06 -28.19
CA THR A 538 -4.64 -33.40 -28.66
C THR A 538 -4.25 -33.40 -30.13
N GLN A 539 -4.95 -32.65 -30.98
CA GLN A 539 -4.60 -32.50 -32.41
C GLN A 539 -3.27 -31.78 -32.63
N LEU A 540 -2.92 -30.81 -31.78
CA LEU A 540 -1.61 -30.14 -31.86
C LEU A 540 -0.44 -31.06 -31.49
N LEU A 541 -0.68 -32.07 -30.64
CA LEU A 541 0.32 -33.08 -30.29
C LEU A 541 0.54 -34.12 -31.38
N HIS A 542 -0.52 -34.42 -32.15
CA HIS A 542 -0.52 -35.38 -33.24
C HIS A 542 -1.03 -34.70 -34.52
N PRO A 543 -0.24 -33.85 -35.18
CA PRO A 543 -0.67 -33.24 -36.42
C PRO A 543 -0.98 -34.35 -37.44
N LYS A 544 -2.22 -34.36 -37.96
CA LYS A 544 -2.57 -35.26 -39.08
C LYS A 544 -1.52 -35.05 -40.18
N PRO A 545 -0.94 -36.12 -40.75
CA PRO A 545 -0.07 -35.95 -41.91
C PRO A 545 -0.85 -35.19 -42.96
N SER A 546 -0.26 -34.09 -43.45
CA SER A 546 -0.85 -33.32 -44.54
C SER A 546 -1.17 -34.28 -45.69
N LEU A 547 -2.41 -34.26 -46.19
CA LEU A 547 -2.78 -34.97 -47.41
C LEU A 547 -1.91 -34.41 -48.55
N GLY A 548 -0.75 -35.04 -48.80
CA GLY A 548 0.19 -34.59 -49.82
C GLY A 548 1.67 -34.97 -49.61
N GLN A 549 2.10 -35.43 -48.43
CA GLN A 549 3.47 -35.94 -48.26
C GLN A 549 3.50 -37.48 -48.36
N PRO A 550 4.36 -38.07 -49.22
CA PRO A 550 4.55 -39.52 -49.23
C PRO A 550 5.14 -39.98 -47.88
N PRO A 551 4.89 -41.23 -47.47
CA PRO A 551 5.43 -41.76 -46.21
C PRO A 551 6.97 -41.71 -46.26
N GLU A 552 7.58 -41.08 -45.24
CA GLU A 552 9.02 -41.20 -45.01
C GLU A 552 9.35 -42.67 -44.72
N GLU A 553 10.20 -43.26 -45.55
CA GLU A 553 10.74 -44.59 -45.32
C GLU A 553 11.51 -44.63 -43.99
N PRO A 554 11.38 -45.72 -43.20
CA PRO A 554 12.14 -45.85 -41.98
C PRO A 554 13.64 -45.94 -42.30
N LEU A 555 14.40 -44.94 -41.84
CA LEU A 555 15.86 -44.98 -41.83
C LEU A 555 16.34 -46.23 -41.08
N MET A 556 16.81 -47.24 -41.82
CA MET A 556 17.61 -48.30 -41.22
C MET A 556 18.91 -47.71 -40.65
N PRO A 557 19.36 -48.14 -39.47
CA PRO A 557 20.64 -47.71 -38.94
C PRO A 557 21.78 -48.21 -39.83
N PRO A 558 22.85 -47.44 -40.04
CA PRO A 558 23.98 -47.87 -40.85
C PRO A 558 24.64 -49.09 -40.19
N SER A 559 24.82 -50.15 -40.97
CA SER A 559 25.61 -51.32 -40.58
C SER A 559 27.06 -50.88 -40.29
N LEU A 560 27.48 -50.99 -39.03
CA LEU A 560 28.87 -50.83 -38.62
C LEU A 560 29.71 -51.98 -39.19
N SER A 561 30.44 -51.72 -40.28
CA SER A 561 31.55 -52.57 -40.70
C SER A 561 32.77 -52.28 -39.82
N ILE A 562 33.07 -53.18 -38.89
CA ILE A 562 34.31 -53.12 -38.10
C ILE A 562 35.46 -53.58 -39.00
N GLY A 563 36.26 -52.61 -39.48
CA GLY A 563 37.51 -52.89 -40.16
C GLY A 563 38.56 -53.38 -39.16
N SER A 564 39.03 -54.61 -39.35
CA SER A 564 40.22 -55.15 -38.69
C SER A 564 41.46 -54.40 -39.20
N GLY A 565 42.04 -53.53 -38.37
CA GLY A 565 43.25 -52.78 -38.70
C GLY A 565 44.14 -52.62 -37.48
N ALA A 566 45.21 -53.42 -37.45
CA ALA A 566 46.23 -53.50 -36.42
C ALA A 566 46.89 -52.15 -36.07
N TRP A 567 47.17 -51.94 -34.79
CA TRP A 567 48.24 -51.05 -34.33
C TRP A 567 49.06 -51.77 -33.25
N ALA A 568 50.24 -52.19 -33.67
CA ALA A 568 51.39 -52.44 -32.82
C ALA A 568 52.11 -51.10 -32.59
N GLY A 569 52.68 -50.92 -31.40
CA GLY A 569 53.49 -49.75 -31.02
C GLY A 569 53.36 -49.44 -29.55
#